data_AF-A0A932GP41-F1
#
_entry.id   AF-A0A932GP41-F1
#
_cell.length_a   1.000
_cell.length_b   1.000
_cell.length_c   1.000
_cell.angle_alpha   90.00
_cell.angle_beta   90.00
_cell.angle_gamma   90.00
#
_symmetry.space_group_name_H-M   'P 1'
#
loop_
_entity.id
_entity.type
_entity.pdbx_description
1 polymer ?
#
loop_
_entity_poly.entity_id
_entity_poly.type
_entity_poly.pdbx_seq_one_letter_code
_entity_poly.pdbx_strand_id
1 'polypeptide(L)'
;MMETEGKRLRAVNNLSGPAQAGTPIDRIPRRLLELMALEEIGQVVVSIYDLNVVLPLVLSAALVELQAETGSIMLLDPETHQLRLAAAVGLEEYVGKTEEKGSGGGISRYVLEKGEPLLIEDIDRSVFRKVNNQKRYTTRSLISMPIKVHEEPLGVINVTNKKNRGTFTPEDLKILQIVAYQAALAIKNSRLSCQVEIIEKKFAAAEKLSLAGQFAAGIAHEIGTPLNVIRGRAQFLLMRLPPDVPYRQDLDLIVEESDRISRLVYQFLDLCRPAPCEKRLVSINEILEHVFVLLRHKIP
;
A
#
# COMPACT_ATOMS: atom_id res chain seq x y z
N MET A 1 -60.81 -73.84 -33.56
CA MET A 1 -60.62 -74.15 -32.13
C MET A 1 -59.72 -73.06 -31.57
N MET A 2 -60.35 -72.01 -31.03
CA MET A 2 -60.67 -71.85 -29.58
C MET A 2 -59.42 -71.34 -28.84
N GLU A 3 -59.39 -70.05 -28.44
CA GLU A 3 -59.96 -69.55 -27.17
C GLU A 3 -59.19 -70.13 -25.98
N THR A 4 -58.75 -69.44 -24.92
CA THR A 4 -59.04 -68.13 -24.29
C THR A 4 -58.04 -68.05 -23.11
N GLU A 5 -57.42 -66.91 -22.84
CA GLU A 5 -57.73 -66.01 -21.70
C GLU A 5 -57.91 -66.65 -20.30
N GLY A 6 -57.33 -65.99 -19.28
CA GLY A 6 -57.89 -65.98 -17.92
C GLY A 6 -56.86 -65.99 -16.78
N LYS A 7 -56.11 -64.90 -16.56
CA LYS A 7 -56.39 -63.80 -15.58
C LYS A 7 -56.30 -64.15 -14.09
N ARG A 8 -55.57 -63.27 -13.38
CA ARG A 8 -55.79 -62.64 -12.04
C ARG A 8 -54.50 -62.69 -11.18
N LEU A 9 -54.02 -61.67 -10.46
CA LEU A 9 -54.45 -60.29 -10.17
C LEU A 9 -53.31 -59.55 -9.40
N ARG A 10 -53.32 -58.20 -9.44
CA ARG A 10 -52.67 -57.13 -8.62
C ARG A 10 -51.73 -56.26 -9.48
N ALA A 11 -52.13 -55.10 -10.01
CA ALA A 11 -52.51 -53.81 -9.36
C ALA A 11 -51.35 -53.31 -8.46
N VAL A 12 -50.74 -52.12 -8.57
CA VAL A 12 -51.25 -50.74 -8.77
C VAL A 12 -50.06 -49.77 -9.05
N ASN A 13 -50.28 -48.73 -9.88
CA ASN A 13 -49.66 -47.38 -9.96
C ASN A 13 -48.14 -47.11 -10.16
N ASN A 14 -47.84 -46.46 -11.29
CA ASN A 14 -47.46 -45.04 -11.47
C ASN A 14 -46.35 -44.35 -10.62
N LEU A 15 -45.46 -43.63 -11.36
CA LEU A 15 -44.72 -42.38 -11.06
C LEU A 15 -43.18 -42.43 -10.86
N SER A 16 -42.49 -41.80 -11.82
CA SER A 16 -41.48 -40.72 -11.66
C SER A 16 -40.36 -40.81 -10.62
N GLY A 17 -39.10 -40.62 -11.07
CA GLY A 17 -38.05 -39.95 -10.26
C GLY A 17 -36.66 -40.61 -10.29
N PRO A 18 -35.58 -39.84 -10.05
CA PRO A 18 -34.37 -39.90 -10.88
C PRO A 18 -33.11 -40.48 -10.20
N ALA A 19 -32.09 -40.64 -11.04
CA ALA A 19 -30.64 -40.69 -10.81
C ALA A 19 -30.17 -40.63 -9.34
N GLN A 20 -29.45 -41.68 -8.95
CA GLN A 20 -28.73 -41.78 -7.67
C GLN A 20 -27.72 -40.63 -7.54
N ALA A 21 -28.11 -39.65 -6.72
CA ALA A 21 -27.20 -38.68 -6.14
C ALA A 21 -26.27 -39.40 -5.15
N GLY A 22 -24.95 -39.24 -5.33
CA GLY A 22 -23.96 -39.66 -4.32
C GLY A 22 -24.34 -39.10 -2.94
N THR A 23 -24.08 -39.89 -1.91
CA THR A 23 -24.52 -39.58 -0.54
C THR A 23 -23.96 -38.23 -0.06
N PRO A 24 -24.68 -37.49 0.82
CA PRO A 24 -24.22 -36.19 1.33
C PRO A 24 -22.86 -36.25 2.04
N ILE A 25 -22.46 -37.43 2.54
CA ILE A 25 -21.25 -37.65 3.32
C ILE A 25 -19.99 -37.64 2.44
N ASP A 26 -20.08 -38.07 1.17
CA ASP A 26 -18.93 -38.10 0.24
C ASP A 26 -18.55 -36.72 -0.33
N ARG A 27 -19.43 -35.70 -0.20
CA ARG A 27 -19.15 -34.32 -0.65
C ARG A 27 -18.54 -33.44 0.43
N ILE A 28 -18.63 -33.86 1.69
CA ILE A 28 -18.06 -33.12 2.84
C ILE A 28 -16.53 -33.08 2.76
N PRO A 29 -15.78 -34.18 2.52
CA PRO A 29 -14.32 -34.10 2.51
C PRO A 29 -13.78 -33.26 1.36
N ARG A 30 -14.43 -33.23 0.19
CA ARG A 30 -13.98 -32.40 -0.94
C ARG A 30 -14.20 -30.90 -0.71
N ARG A 31 -15.33 -30.50 -0.13
CA ARG A 31 -15.55 -29.11 0.32
C ARG A 31 -14.64 -28.73 1.49
N LEU A 32 -14.35 -29.67 2.39
CA LEU A 32 -13.40 -29.46 3.47
C LEU A 32 -11.98 -29.28 2.91
N LEU A 33 -11.57 -30.07 1.92
CA LEU A 33 -10.30 -29.90 1.20
C LEU A 33 -10.24 -28.59 0.39
N GLU A 34 -11.33 -28.18 -0.27
CA GLU A 34 -11.43 -26.90 -0.96
C GLU A 34 -11.35 -25.71 0.02
N LEU A 35 -12.03 -25.81 1.17
CA LEU A 35 -11.99 -24.80 2.24
C LEU A 35 -10.63 -24.78 2.94
N MET A 36 -10.00 -25.93 3.17
CA MET A 36 -8.64 -26.03 3.72
C MET A 36 -7.61 -25.49 2.73
N ALA A 37 -7.73 -25.79 1.43
CA ALA A 37 -6.86 -25.20 0.41
C ALA A 37 -7.05 -23.67 0.32
N LEU A 38 -8.29 -23.17 0.47
CA LEU A 38 -8.58 -21.74 0.57
C LEU A 38 -8.06 -21.11 1.87
N GLU A 39 -8.05 -21.84 2.99
CA GLU A 39 -7.51 -21.40 4.28
C GLU A 39 -5.97 -21.41 4.29
N GLU A 40 -5.34 -22.41 3.70
CA GLU A 40 -3.88 -22.51 3.53
C GLU A 40 -3.39 -21.45 2.55
N ILE A 41 -4.11 -21.22 1.43
CA ILE A 41 -3.86 -20.08 0.55
C ILE A 41 -4.10 -18.78 1.31
N GLY A 42 -5.17 -18.67 2.11
CA GLY A 42 -5.46 -17.50 2.94
C GLY A 42 -4.35 -17.18 3.95
N GLN A 43 -3.80 -18.20 4.62
CA GLN A 43 -2.69 -18.03 5.57
C GLN A 43 -1.35 -17.74 4.87
N VAL A 44 -1.06 -18.36 3.73
CA VAL A 44 0.14 -18.05 2.94
C VAL A 44 0.06 -16.65 2.33
N VAL A 45 -1.13 -16.22 1.89
CA VAL A 45 -1.40 -14.85 1.40
C VAL A 45 -1.32 -13.81 2.52
N VAL A 46 -1.67 -14.19 3.76
CA VAL A 46 -1.51 -13.32 4.93
C VAL A 46 -0.07 -13.32 5.47
N SER A 47 0.70 -14.41 5.26
CA SER A 47 2.05 -14.55 5.81
C SER A 47 3.18 -14.08 4.88
N ILE A 48 2.91 -13.86 3.60
CA ILE A 48 3.89 -13.28 2.67
C ILE A 48 3.55 -11.81 2.44
N TYR A 49 4.25 -10.93 3.14
CA TYR A 49 4.12 -9.47 3.04
C TYR A 49 4.55 -8.89 1.67
N ASP A 50 5.09 -9.72 0.79
CA ASP A 50 5.63 -9.28 -0.50
C ASP A 50 4.67 -9.59 -1.65
N LEU A 51 4.00 -8.55 -2.14
CA LEU A 51 3.16 -8.62 -3.33
C LEU A 51 3.92 -9.12 -4.57
N ASN A 52 5.25 -8.94 -4.62
CA ASN A 52 6.10 -9.47 -5.68
C ASN A 52 6.16 -11.01 -5.69
N VAL A 53 5.81 -11.65 -4.57
CA VAL A 53 5.75 -13.12 -4.47
C VAL A 53 4.31 -13.61 -4.61
N VAL A 54 3.36 -12.97 -3.92
CA VAL A 54 1.96 -13.41 -3.89
C VAL A 54 1.27 -13.24 -5.25
N LEU A 55 1.44 -12.09 -5.91
CA LEU A 55 0.72 -11.80 -7.15
C LEU A 55 1.12 -12.74 -8.31
N PRO A 56 2.41 -13.10 -8.52
CA PRO A 56 2.77 -14.12 -9.50
C PRO A 56 2.18 -15.50 -9.20
N LEU A 57 2.09 -15.90 -7.92
CA LEU A 57 1.48 -17.19 -7.54
C LEU A 57 -0.01 -17.21 -7.84
N VAL A 58 -0.74 -16.16 -7.46
CA VAL A 58 -2.17 -16.00 -7.74
C VAL A 58 -2.43 -16.00 -9.25
N LEU A 59 -1.61 -15.26 -10.01
CA LEU A 59 -1.70 -15.22 -11.46
C LEU A 59 -1.45 -16.60 -12.08
N SER A 60 -0.43 -17.32 -11.62
CA SER A 60 -0.10 -18.65 -12.12
C SER A 60 -1.25 -19.65 -11.87
N ALA A 61 -1.82 -19.64 -10.67
CA ALA A 61 -2.98 -20.47 -10.33
C ALA A 61 -4.19 -20.16 -11.23
N ALA A 62 -4.45 -18.88 -11.50
CA ALA A 62 -5.50 -18.45 -12.40
C ALA A 62 -5.28 -18.97 -13.83
N LEU A 63 -4.06 -18.89 -14.35
CA LEU A 63 -3.74 -19.38 -15.71
C LEU A 63 -3.92 -20.88 -15.85
N VAL A 64 -3.61 -21.66 -14.79
CA VAL A 64 -3.86 -23.10 -14.77
C VAL A 64 -5.35 -23.39 -14.86
N GLU A 65 -6.16 -22.75 -14.02
CA GLU A 65 -7.60 -22.98 -13.96
C GLU A 65 -8.31 -22.54 -15.26
N LEU A 66 -7.89 -21.40 -15.81
CA LEU A 66 -8.44 -20.84 -17.05
C LEU A 66 -7.90 -21.51 -18.33
N GLN A 67 -6.99 -22.49 -18.19
CA GLN A 67 -6.29 -23.13 -19.29
C GLN A 67 -5.67 -22.10 -20.25
N ALA A 68 -4.99 -21.10 -19.71
CA ALA A 68 -4.35 -20.01 -20.43
C ALA A 68 -2.82 -20.10 -20.35
N GLU A 69 -2.14 -19.51 -21.33
CA GLU A 69 -0.67 -19.52 -21.44
C GLU A 69 -0.05 -18.26 -20.84
N THR A 70 -0.77 -17.13 -20.87
CA THR A 70 -0.18 -15.82 -20.59
C THR A 70 -1.10 -14.94 -19.78
N GLY A 71 -0.52 -14.15 -18.88
CA GLY A 71 -1.28 -13.17 -18.11
C GLY A 71 -0.41 -12.13 -17.43
N SER A 72 -1.06 -11.07 -16.95
CA SER A 72 -0.41 -9.96 -16.25
C SER A 72 -1.31 -9.38 -15.18
N ILE A 73 -0.74 -8.98 -14.05
CA ILE A 73 -1.37 -8.12 -13.06
C ILE A 73 -0.69 -6.75 -13.12
N MET A 74 -1.50 -5.71 -13.27
CA MET A 74 -1.04 -4.32 -13.19
C MET A 74 -1.71 -3.63 -12.02
N LEU A 75 -0.93 -2.96 -11.17
CA LEU A 75 -1.43 -2.23 -10.02
C LEU A 75 -1.52 -0.74 -10.36
N LEU A 76 -2.57 -0.10 -9.84
CA LEU A 76 -2.70 1.35 -9.89
C LEU A 76 -1.78 1.96 -8.82
N ASP A 77 -0.83 2.76 -9.28
CA ASP A 77 -0.04 3.62 -8.42
C ASP A 77 -0.91 4.81 -7.97
N PRO A 78 -1.10 5.01 -6.65
CA PRO A 78 -2.00 6.03 -6.13
C PRO A 78 -1.48 7.46 -6.30
N GLU A 79 -0.18 7.67 -6.49
CA GLU A 79 0.42 9.01 -6.62
C GLU A 79 0.43 9.48 -8.08
N THR A 80 0.78 8.58 -8.99
CA THR A 80 0.92 8.90 -10.42
C THR A 80 -0.34 8.59 -11.23
N HIS A 81 -1.29 7.85 -10.65
CA HIS A 81 -2.46 7.28 -11.34
C HIS A 81 -2.10 6.43 -12.57
N GLN A 82 -0.90 5.85 -12.58
CA GLN A 82 -0.43 4.99 -13.67
C GLN A 82 -0.52 3.51 -13.27
N LEU A 83 -0.80 2.67 -14.26
CA LEU A 83 -0.75 1.22 -14.10
C LEU A 83 0.72 0.76 -14.22
N ARG A 84 1.21 0.09 -13.19
CA ARG A 84 2.53 -0.55 -13.15
C ARG A 84 2.40 -2.05 -13.17
N LEU A 85 3.25 -2.73 -13.94
CA LEU A 85 3.28 -4.19 -14.00
C LEU A 85 3.79 -4.75 -12.67
N ALA A 86 2.98 -5.53 -11.97
CA ALA A 86 3.32 -6.13 -10.68
C ALA A 86 3.55 -7.65 -10.78
N ALA A 87 2.90 -8.31 -11.74
CA ALA A 87 3.18 -9.71 -12.06
C ALA A 87 2.96 -9.97 -13.54
N ALA A 88 3.75 -10.88 -14.11
CA ALA A 88 3.63 -11.33 -15.48
C ALA A 88 4.04 -12.81 -15.55
N VAL A 89 3.30 -13.60 -16.34
CA VAL A 89 3.60 -15.02 -16.60
C VAL A 89 3.43 -15.28 -18.09
N GLY A 90 4.42 -15.91 -18.74
CA GLY A 90 4.40 -16.20 -20.17
C GLY A 90 4.54 -14.93 -21.04
N LEU A 91 5.10 -13.86 -20.47
CA LEU A 91 5.27 -12.55 -21.11
C LEU A 91 6.74 -12.08 -21.05
N GLU A 92 7.68 -12.98 -20.79
CA GLU A 92 9.09 -12.69 -20.51
C GLU A 92 9.74 -11.88 -21.64
N GLU A 93 9.36 -12.11 -22.91
CA GLU A 93 9.85 -11.34 -24.07
C GLU A 93 9.31 -9.89 -24.17
N TYR A 94 8.31 -9.55 -23.35
CA TYR A 94 7.64 -8.25 -23.31
C TYR A 94 7.90 -7.47 -22.01
N VAL A 95 8.43 -8.12 -20.97
CA VAL A 95 8.85 -7.49 -19.72
C VAL A 95 10.07 -6.60 -20.02
N GLY A 96 9.95 -5.29 -19.75
CA GLY A 96 11.00 -4.29 -20.01
C GLY A 96 10.78 -3.38 -21.24
N LYS A 97 9.93 -3.77 -22.21
CA LYS A 97 9.57 -2.88 -23.35
C LYS A 97 8.40 -1.94 -23.04
N THR A 98 7.69 -2.16 -21.95
CA THR A 98 6.49 -1.41 -21.55
C THR A 98 6.77 -0.23 -20.60
N GLU A 99 8.00 -0.08 -20.07
CA GLU A 99 8.32 0.99 -19.12
C GLU A 99 8.52 2.37 -19.77
N GLU A 100 8.92 2.43 -21.05
CA GLU A 100 9.23 3.72 -21.72
C GLU A 100 8.05 4.40 -22.44
N LYS A 101 6.94 3.69 -22.64
CA LYS A 101 5.73 4.27 -23.23
C LYS A 101 4.56 3.70 -22.46
N GLY A 102 3.80 4.54 -21.76
CA GLY A 102 2.58 4.21 -21.00
C GLY A 102 1.50 3.49 -21.82
N SER A 103 1.80 2.28 -22.27
CA SER A 103 1.14 1.51 -23.33
C SER A 103 0.41 0.28 -22.79
N GLY A 104 0.23 0.18 -21.47
CA GLY A 104 -0.87 -0.60 -20.88
C GLY A 104 -2.25 0.07 -21.08
N GLY A 105 -2.29 1.24 -21.72
CA GLY A 105 -3.38 2.22 -21.62
C GLY A 105 -4.63 2.00 -22.49
N GLY A 106 -4.77 0.89 -23.22
CA GLY A 106 -5.97 0.62 -24.00
C GLY A 106 -7.00 -0.15 -23.19
N ILE A 107 -6.87 -1.48 -23.21
CA ILE A 107 -7.82 -2.40 -22.60
C ILE A 107 -7.80 -2.30 -21.08
N SER A 108 -6.64 -2.37 -20.45
CA SER A 108 -6.57 -2.36 -18.99
C SER A 108 -6.95 -1.01 -18.40
N ARG A 109 -6.57 0.11 -19.03
CA ARG A 109 -7.07 1.43 -18.60
C ARG A 109 -8.58 1.53 -18.74
N TYR A 110 -9.16 1.07 -19.85
CA TYR A 110 -10.60 1.05 -20.04
C TYR A 110 -11.31 0.25 -18.94
N VAL A 111 -10.82 -0.94 -18.62
CA VAL A 111 -11.37 -1.79 -17.54
C VAL A 111 -11.22 -1.14 -16.16
N LEU A 112 -10.08 -0.50 -15.90
CA LEU A 112 -9.85 0.23 -14.66
C LEU A 112 -10.82 1.41 -14.50
N GLU A 113 -11.00 2.21 -15.55
CA GLU A 113 -11.86 3.41 -15.55
C GLU A 113 -13.35 3.05 -15.47
N LYS A 114 -13.78 2.00 -16.17
CA LYS A 114 -15.17 1.52 -16.11
C LYS A 114 -15.45 0.73 -14.83
N GLY A 115 -14.45 0.08 -14.25
CA GLY A 115 -14.61 -0.78 -13.09
C GLY A 115 -15.42 -2.04 -13.38
N GLU A 116 -15.51 -2.44 -14.65
CA GLU A 116 -16.30 -3.58 -15.16
C GLU A 116 -15.41 -4.58 -15.90
N PRO A 117 -15.71 -5.89 -15.82
CA PRO A 117 -14.96 -6.90 -16.55
C PRO A 117 -15.17 -6.80 -18.06
N LEU A 118 -14.15 -7.16 -18.83
CA LEU A 118 -14.20 -7.19 -20.28
C LEU A 118 -13.79 -8.57 -20.80
N LEU A 119 -14.72 -9.19 -21.52
CA LEU A 119 -14.47 -10.39 -22.34
C LEU A 119 -14.41 -9.96 -23.81
N ILE A 120 -13.30 -10.28 -24.47
CA ILE A 120 -13.14 -10.09 -25.91
C ILE A 120 -12.97 -11.45 -26.56
N GLU A 121 -13.89 -11.81 -27.45
CA GLU A 121 -13.80 -13.06 -28.22
C GLU A 121 -12.80 -12.95 -29.38
N ASP A 122 -12.78 -11.81 -30.06
CA ASP A 122 -11.85 -11.51 -31.15
C ASP A 122 -11.40 -10.05 -31.12
N ILE A 123 -10.15 -9.82 -30.74
CA ILE A 123 -9.54 -8.49 -30.63
C ILE A 123 -9.52 -7.74 -31.97
N ASP A 124 -9.37 -8.45 -33.10
CA ASP A 124 -9.32 -7.83 -34.42
C ASP A 124 -10.69 -7.30 -34.87
N ARG A 125 -11.77 -7.80 -34.26
CA ARG A 125 -13.15 -7.33 -34.47
C ARG A 125 -13.63 -6.34 -33.41
N SER A 126 -12.80 -6.07 -32.39
CA SER A 126 -13.15 -5.20 -31.27
C SER A 126 -12.78 -3.73 -31.53
N VAL A 127 -13.33 -2.83 -30.73
CA VAL A 127 -12.91 -1.41 -30.68
C VAL A 127 -11.43 -1.24 -30.32
N PHE A 128 -10.81 -2.28 -29.74
CA PHE A 128 -9.41 -2.32 -29.33
C PHE A 128 -8.48 -2.87 -30.42
N ARG A 129 -8.94 -3.08 -31.66
CA ARG A 129 -8.11 -3.58 -32.78
C ARG A 129 -6.78 -2.83 -32.94
N LYS A 130 -6.79 -1.50 -32.80
CA LYS A 130 -5.57 -0.66 -32.93
C LYS A 130 -4.55 -0.88 -31.79
N VAL A 131 -4.97 -1.50 -30.69
CA VAL A 131 -4.09 -1.88 -29.57
C VAL A 131 -3.31 -3.16 -29.90
N ASN A 132 -3.77 -3.98 -30.87
CA ASN A 132 -3.11 -5.21 -31.33
C ASN A 132 -1.87 -4.96 -32.23
N ASN A 133 -1.26 -3.77 -32.17
CA ASN A 133 -0.26 -3.30 -33.14
C ASN A 133 1.09 -4.07 -33.16
N GLN A 134 1.25 -5.16 -32.40
CA GLN A 134 2.57 -5.82 -32.22
C GLN A 134 2.54 -7.35 -32.12
N LYS A 135 1.52 -8.06 -32.60
CA LYS A 135 1.43 -9.54 -32.48
C LYS A 135 1.59 -10.05 -31.04
N ARG A 136 1.24 -9.23 -30.05
CA ARG A 136 1.40 -9.51 -28.61
C ARG A 136 0.52 -10.66 -28.11
N TYR A 137 -0.49 -11.02 -28.90
CA TYR A 137 -1.46 -12.07 -28.60
C TYR A 137 -1.39 -13.16 -29.66
N THR A 138 -1.16 -14.40 -29.23
CA THR A 138 -1.17 -15.60 -30.07
C THR A 138 -2.62 -16.00 -30.38
N THR A 139 -3.54 -15.83 -29.42
CA THR A 139 -4.98 -16.01 -29.62
C THR A 139 -5.70 -14.68 -29.70
N ARG A 140 -6.79 -14.61 -30.47
CA ARG A 140 -7.59 -13.38 -30.62
C ARG A 140 -8.50 -13.07 -29.43
N SER A 141 -8.72 -14.04 -28.54
CA SER A 141 -9.56 -13.88 -27.35
C SER A 141 -8.74 -13.50 -26.12
N LEU A 142 -9.30 -12.64 -25.26
CA LEU A 142 -8.73 -12.26 -23.98
C LEU A 142 -9.83 -11.88 -22.97
N ILE A 143 -9.48 -11.98 -21.69
CA ILE A 143 -10.28 -11.45 -20.59
C ILE A 143 -9.45 -10.47 -19.77
N SER A 144 -10.10 -9.39 -19.35
CA SER A 144 -9.51 -8.36 -18.48
C SER A 144 -10.50 -8.05 -17.38
N MET A 145 -10.03 -8.07 -16.13
CA MET A 145 -10.88 -7.98 -14.95
C MET A 145 -10.30 -6.92 -14.00
N PRO A 146 -11.12 -5.98 -13.50
CA PRO A 146 -10.67 -5.02 -12.52
C PRO A 146 -10.36 -5.73 -11.20
N ILE A 147 -9.26 -5.35 -10.57
CA ILE A 147 -8.92 -5.72 -9.20
C ILE A 147 -9.40 -4.57 -8.33
N LYS A 148 -10.51 -4.77 -7.61
CA LYS A 148 -11.11 -3.74 -6.76
C LYS A 148 -11.68 -4.32 -5.49
N VAL A 149 -11.70 -3.53 -4.42
CA VAL A 149 -12.47 -3.82 -3.20
C VAL A 149 -13.59 -2.80 -3.13
N HIS A 150 -14.84 -3.27 -3.13
CA HIS A 150 -16.01 -2.42 -3.36
C HIS A 150 -15.85 -1.62 -4.67
N GLU A 151 -15.82 -0.28 -4.61
CA GLU A 151 -15.63 0.60 -5.77
C GLU A 151 -14.23 1.21 -5.85
N GLU A 152 -13.27 0.78 -5.02
CA GLU A 152 -11.89 1.28 -5.04
C GLU A 152 -11.04 0.47 -6.04
N PRO A 153 -10.62 1.03 -7.18
CA PRO A 153 -9.80 0.32 -8.15
C PRO A 153 -8.35 0.21 -7.66
N LEU A 154 -7.87 -1.02 -7.49
CA LEU A 154 -6.50 -1.32 -7.06
C LEU A 154 -5.60 -1.70 -8.25
N GLY A 155 -6.18 -2.17 -9.34
CA GLY A 155 -5.44 -2.63 -10.52
C GLY A 155 -6.31 -3.39 -11.51
N VAL A 156 -5.66 -4.15 -12.40
CA VAL A 156 -6.30 -4.98 -13.41
C VAL A 156 -5.52 -6.28 -13.59
N ILE A 157 -6.22 -7.39 -13.73
CA ILE A 157 -5.67 -8.68 -14.16
C ILE A 157 -6.10 -8.96 -15.61
N ASN A 158 -5.15 -9.35 -16.45
CA ASN A 158 -5.36 -9.72 -17.84
C ASN A 158 -4.94 -11.17 -18.06
N VAL A 159 -5.74 -11.91 -18.83
CA VAL A 159 -5.43 -13.28 -19.23
C VAL A 159 -5.68 -13.43 -20.73
N THR A 160 -4.68 -13.97 -21.42
CA THR A 160 -4.62 -14.12 -22.87
C THR A 160 -4.09 -15.50 -23.26
N ASN A 161 -4.20 -15.87 -24.53
CA ASN A 161 -3.66 -17.11 -25.09
C ASN A 161 -4.27 -18.37 -24.45
N LYS A 162 -5.54 -18.67 -24.76
CA LYS A 162 -6.19 -19.90 -24.30
C LYS A 162 -5.53 -21.13 -24.96
N LYS A 163 -5.12 -22.13 -24.17
CA LYS A 163 -4.33 -23.30 -24.61
C LYS A 163 -5.02 -24.12 -25.70
N ASN A 164 -6.35 -24.23 -25.65
CA ASN A 164 -7.13 -24.94 -26.67
C ASN A 164 -7.37 -24.12 -27.95
N ARG A 165 -6.80 -22.92 -28.06
CA ARG A 165 -7.01 -21.94 -29.14
C ARG A 165 -8.46 -21.49 -29.34
N GLY A 166 -9.33 -21.78 -28.37
CA GLY A 166 -10.71 -21.33 -28.34
C GLY A 166 -10.87 -19.92 -27.76
N THR A 167 -12.11 -19.52 -27.54
CA THR A 167 -12.46 -18.25 -26.88
C THR A 167 -12.58 -18.43 -25.37
N PHE A 168 -12.35 -17.35 -24.63
CA PHE A 168 -12.76 -17.29 -23.23
C PHE A 168 -14.29 -17.22 -23.14
N THR A 169 -14.85 -17.79 -22.08
CA THR A 169 -16.31 -17.88 -21.87
C THR A 169 -16.74 -17.08 -20.63
N PRO A 170 -18.05 -16.85 -20.44
CA PRO A 170 -18.56 -16.25 -19.21
C PRO A 170 -18.21 -17.04 -17.93
N GLU A 171 -18.02 -18.36 -18.03
CA GLU A 171 -17.55 -19.20 -16.92
C GLU A 171 -16.10 -18.88 -16.55
N ASP A 172 -15.22 -18.70 -17.54
CA ASP A 172 -13.84 -18.25 -17.31
C ASP A 172 -13.83 -16.88 -16.60
N LEU A 173 -14.74 -15.99 -16.99
CA LEU A 173 -14.87 -14.67 -16.38
C LEU A 173 -15.28 -14.76 -14.91
N LYS A 174 -16.16 -15.71 -14.54
CA LYS A 174 -16.53 -15.97 -13.13
C LYS A 174 -15.35 -16.48 -12.31
N ILE A 175 -14.55 -17.39 -12.87
CA ILE A 175 -13.33 -17.89 -12.21
C ILE A 175 -12.35 -16.74 -12.00
N LEU A 176 -12.10 -15.93 -13.04
CA LEU A 176 -11.19 -14.79 -12.95
C LEU A 176 -11.69 -13.72 -11.96
N GLN A 177 -13.01 -13.55 -11.81
CA GLN A 177 -13.59 -12.64 -10.83
C GLN A 177 -13.23 -13.06 -9.39
N ILE A 178 -13.29 -14.37 -9.08
CA ILE A 178 -12.90 -14.89 -7.77
C ILE A 178 -11.42 -14.63 -7.52
N VAL A 179 -10.56 -14.91 -8.49
CA VAL A 179 -9.11 -14.65 -8.41
C VAL A 179 -8.84 -13.16 -8.21
N ALA A 180 -9.47 -12.29 -9.00
CA ALA A 180 -9.29 -10.85 -8.91
C ALA A 180 -9.71 -10.31 -7.53
N TYR A 181 -10.77 -10.85 -6.96
CA TYR A 181 -11.20 -10.50 -5.60
C TYR A 181 -10.17 -10.93 -4.54
N GLN A 182 -9.63 -12.15 -4.64
CA GLN A 182 -8.56 -12.61 -3.73
C GLN A 182 -7.29 -11.75 -3.86
N ALA A 183 -6.89 -11.41 -5.08
CA ALA A 183 -5.79 -10.49 -5.31
C ALA A 183 -6.05 -9.11 -4.69
N ALA A 184 -7.29 -8.59 -4.81
CA ALA A 184 -7.68 -7.32 -4.22
C ALA A 184 -7.54 -7.31 -2.69
N LEU A 185 -7.97 -8.39 -2.02
CA LEU A 185 -7.80 -8.56 -0.58
C LEU A 185 -6.31 -8.63 -0.19
N ALA A 186 -5.49 -9.40 -0.91
CA ALA A 186 -4.06 -9.50 -0.66
C ALA A 186 -3.36 -8.12 -0.77
N ILE A 187 -3.66 -7.36 -1.83
CA ILE A 187 -3.12 -6.02 -2.06
C ILE A 187 -3.53 -5.07 -0.93
N LYS A 188 -4.82 -5.10 -0.55
CA LYS A 188 -5.33 -4.23 0.52
C LYS A 188 -4.69 -4.56 1.87
N ASN A 189 -4.56 -5.84 2.20
CA ASN A 189 -3.91 -6.28 3.43
C ASN A 189 -2.44 -5.85 3.48
N SER A 190 -1.69 -6.07 2.40
CA SER A 190 -0.29 -5.63 2.31
C SER A 190 -0.15 -4.11 2.50
N ARG A 191 -1.01 -3.31 1.83
CA ARG A 191 -1.02 -1.84 1.99
C ARG A 191 -1.35 -1.42 3.44
N LEU A 192 -2.35 -2.03 4.06
CA LEU A 192 -2.74 -1.74 5.44
C LEU A 192 -1.62 -2.08 6.43
N SER A 193 -1.01 -3.26 6.30
CA SER A 193 0.12 -3.67 7.15
C SER A 193 1.31 -2.72 7.02
N CYS A 194 1.66 -2.30 5.80
CA CYS A 194 2.72 -1.32 5.58
C CYS A 194 2.40 0.04 6.23
N GLN A 195 1.14 0.51 6.14
CA GLN A 195 0.71 1.74 6.80
C GLN A 195 0.83 1.66 8.33
N VAL A 196 0.44 0.53 8.93
CA VAL A 196 0.57 0.29 10.37
C VAL A 196 2.04 0.37 10.78
N GLU A 197 2.94 -0.30 10.06
CA GLU A 197 4.39 -0.27 10.37
C GLU A 197 4.98 1.16 10.31
N ILE A 198 4.57 1.95 9.32
CA ILE A 198 5.00 3.36 9.19
C ILE A 198 4.50 4.19 10.37
N ILE A 199 3.23 4.00 10.78
CA ILE A 199 2.63 4.71 11.90
C ILE A 199 3.33 4.33 13.20
N GLU A 200 3.59 3.05 13.45
CA GLU A 200 4.31 2.58 14.63
C GLU A 200 5.72 3.18 14.72
N LYS A 201 6.46 3.19 13.61
CA LYS A 201 7.80 3.81 13.55
C LYS A 201 7.75 5.31 13.86
N LYS A 202 6.77 6.04 13.32
CA LYS A 202 6.56 7.46 13.61
C LYS A 202 6.19 7.70 15.06
N PHE A 203 5.32 6.87 15.61
CA PHE A 203 4.89 6.95 17.01
C PHE A 203 6.07 6.70 17.95
N ALA A 204 6.85 5.64 17.74
CA ALA A 204 8.04 5.35 18.54
C ALA A 204 9.09 6.47 18.48
N ALA A 205 9.25 7.13 17.33
CA ALA A 205 10.13 8.30 17.21
C ALA A 205 9.60 9.51 18.00
N ALA A 206 8.30 9.78 17.92
CA ALA A 206 7.65 10.88 18.64
C ALA A 206 7.70 10.67 20.17
N GLU A 207 7.49 9.44 20.65
CA GLU A 207 7.60 9.10 22.07
C GLU A 207 9.01 9.35 22.62
N LYS A 208 10.04 8.89 21.90
CA LYS A 208 11.45 9.14 22.27
C LYS A 208 11.76 10.64 22.35
N LEU A 209 11.26 11.43 21.40
CA LEU A 209 11.41 12.89 21.41
C LEU A 209 10.69 13.54 22.60
N SER A 210 9.47 13.08 22.93
CA SER A 210 8.72 13.57 24.09
C SER A 210 9.47 13.31 25.40
N LEU A 211 10.00 12.10 25.58
CA LEU A 211 10.81 11.76 26.75
C LEU A 211 12.07 12.64 26.81
N ALA A 212 12.81 12.76 25.71
CA ALA A 212 13.97 13.64 25.63
C ALA A 212 13.62 15.10 25.97
N GLY A 213 12.46 15.59 25.51
CA GLY A 213 11.96 16.93 25.83
C GLY A 213 11.62 17.12 27.32
N GLN A 214 11.00 16.12 27.96
CA GLN A 214 10.75 16.13 29.40
C GLN A 214 12.06 16.14 30.21
N PHE A 215 13.03 15.29 29.85
CA PHE A 215 14.35 15.26 30.47
C PHE A 215 15.10 16.58 30.26
N ALA A 216 15.12 17.11 29.03
CA ALA A 216 15.75 18.38 28.71
C ALA A 216 15.14 19.54 29.51
N ALA A 217 13.81 19.55 29.69
CA ALA A 217 13.12 20.58 30.47
C ALA A 217 13.49 20.50 31.96
N GLY A 218 13.55 19.28 32.52
CA GLY A 218 14.02 19.05 33.89
C GLY A 218 15.47 19.52 34.08
N ILE A 219 16.37 19.07 33.21
CA ILE A 219 17.79 19.47 33.23
C ILE A 219 17.95 20.97 33.06
N ALA A 220 17.17 21.61 32.19
CA ALA A 220 17.23 23.06 32.00
C ALA A 220 16.88 23.83 33.27
N HIS A 221 15.87 23.37 34.00
CA HIS A 221 15.50 23.97 35.28
C HIS A 221 16.58 23.73 36.36
N GLU A 222 17.10 22.51 36.46
CA GLU A 222 18.08 22.12 37.46
C GLU A 222 19.48 22.72 37.24
N ILE A 223 19.92 22.89 35.99
CA ILE A 223 21.20 23.56 35.66
C ILE A 223 21.04 25.08 35.69
N GLY A 224 19.91 25.61 35.20
CA GLY A 224 19.67 27.06 35.12
C GLY A 224 19.70 27.73 36.49
N THR A 225 19.20 27.06 37.52
CA THR A 225 19.16 27.58 38.90
C THR A 225 20.55 27.85 39.49
N PRO A 226 21.45 26.86 39.63
CA PRO A 226 22.80 27.10 40.17
C PRO A 226 23.61 28.03 39.27
N LEU A 227 23.43 27.96 37.96
CA LEU A 227 24.16 28.78 37.01
C LEU A 227 23.77 30.26 37.09
N ASN A 228 22.48 30.57 37.28
CA ASN A 228 22.02 31.93 37.56
C ASN A 228 22.58 32.47 38.88
N VAL A 229 22.74 31.61 39.90
CA VAL A 229 23.36 32.00 41.17
C VAL A 229 24.85 32.32 40.97
N ILE A 230 25.60 31.47 40.26
CA ILE A 230 27.02 31.68 39.95
C ILE A 230 27.19 32.98 39.16
N ARG A 231 26.44 33.14 38.07
CA ARG A 231 26.45 34.35 37.23
C ARG A 231 26.11 35.59 38.04
N GLY A 232 25.04 35.56 38.83
CA GLY A 232 24.59 36.69 39.64
C GLY A 232 25.62 37.13 40.68
N ARG A 233 26.31 36.17 41.34
CA ARG A 233 27.40 36.48 42.28
C ARG A 233 28.62 37.07 41.56
N ALA A 234 29.02 36.50 40.42
CA ALA A 234 30.14 37.02 39.63
C ALA A 234 29.87 38.45 39.13
N GLN A 235 28.69 38.69 38.57
CA GLN A 235 28.24 40.02 38.16
C GLN A 235 28.22 41.03 39.32
N PHE A 236 27.72 40.62 40.49
CA PHE A 236 27.70 41.49 41.68
C PHE A 236 29.12 41.88 42.13
N LEU A 237 30.08 40.96 42.08
CA LEU A 237 31.48 41.24 42.39
C LEU A 237 32.10 42.20 41.36
N LEU A 238 31.83 41.99 40.06
CA LEU A 238 32.28 42.89 38.98
C LEU A 238 31.77 44.33 39.13
N MET A 239 30.55 44.50 39.67
CA MET A 239 29.98 45.83 39.96
C MET A 239 30.66 46.55 41.14
N ARG A 240 31.27 45.81 42.08
CA ARG A 240 31.90 46.37 43.29
C ARG A 240 33.42 46.52 43.19
N LEU A 241 34.07 45.79 42.28
CA LEU A 241 35.52 45.82 42.15
C LEU A 241 36.00 46.99 41.26
N PRO A 242 37.13 47.63 41.62
CA PRO A 242 37.82 48.57 40.74
C PRO A 242 38.16 47.94 39.38
N PRO A 243 38.30 48.75 38.31
CA PRO A 243 38.59 48.23 36.97
C PRO A 243 39.95 47.53 36.84
N ASP A 244 40.91 47.84 37.71
CA ASP A 244 42.31 47.43 37.57
C ASP A 244 42.71 46.24 38.48
N VAL A 245 41.73 45.42 38.88
CA VAL A 245 42.01 44.25 39.73
C VAL A 245 42.38 43.01 38.89
N PRO A 246 43.38 42.21 39.29
CA PRO A 246 43.86 41.07 38.52
C PRO A 246 42.79 40.02 38.21
N TYR A 247 41.85 39.81 39.14
CA TYR A 247 40.81 38.76 39.03
C TYR A 247 39.56 39.20 38.24
N ARG A 248 39.55 40.41 37.68
CA ARG A 248 38.39 40.91 36.91
C ARG A 248 38.13 40.06 35.67
N GLN A 249 39.19 39.72 34.94
CA GLN A 249 39.11 38.85 33.76
C GLN A 249 38.56 37.45 34.09
N ASP A 250 38.94 36.88 35.24
CA ASP A 250 38.42 35.58 35.67
C ASP A 250 36.91 35.64 35.95
N LEU A 251 36.42 36.73 36.57
CA LEU A 251 35.00 36.93 36.82
C LEU A 251 34.20 37.13 35.53
N ASP A 252 34.73 37.89 34.58
CA ASP A 252 34.12 38.05 33.25
C ASP A 252 34.01 36.70 32.53
N LEU A 253 35.06 35.88 32.57
CA LEU A 253 35.05 34.53 32.00
C LEU A 253 33.99 33.62 32.66
N ILE A 254 33.81 33.69 33.98
CA ILE A 254 32.76 32.94 34.69
C ILE A 254 31.36 33.34 34.19
N VAL A 255 31.13 34.64 33.97
CA VAL A 255 29.84 35.14 33.45
C VAL A 255 29.63 34.66 32.02
N GLU A 256 30.64 34.77 31.15
CA GLU A 256 30.57 34.33 29.75
C GLU A 256 30.31 32.83 29.62
N GLU A 257 31.02 32.00 30.39
CA GLU A 257 30.83 30.54 30.37
C GLU A 257 29.50 30.13 30.99
N SER A 258 29.03 30.84 32.03
CA SER A 258 27.67 30.65 32.55
C SER A 258 26.63 30.91 31.45
N ASP A 259 26.71 32.05 30.77
CA ASP A 259 25.79 32.39 29.69
C ASP A 259 25.89 31.41 28.51
N ARG A 260 27.08 30.90 28.22
CA ARG A 260 27.31 29.90 27.19
C ARG A 260 26.62 28.58 27.52
N ILE A 261 26.82 28.04 28.72
CA ILE A 261 26.17 26.79 29.16
C ILE A 261 24.66 26.96 29.16
N SER A 262 24.15 28.10 29.66
CA SER A 262 22.72 28.41 29.63
C SER A 262 22.16 28.34 28.20
N ARG A 263 22.81 29.01 27.23
CA ARG A 263 22.41 28.95 25.81
C ARG A 263 22.40 27.53 25.26
N LEU A 264 23.41 26.71 25.55
CA LEU A 264 23.49 25.32 25.07
C LEU A 264 22.34 24.46 25.60
N VAL A 265 22.02 24.60 26.89
CA VAL A 265 20.94 23.86 27.54
C VAL A 265 19.58 24.22 26.95
N TYR A 266 19.32 25.51 26.71
CA TYR A 266 18.07 25.95 26.08
C TYR A 266 17.99 25.57 24.59
N GLN A 267 19.11 25.60 23.85
CA GLN A 267 19.14 25.10 22.45
C GLN A 267 18.81 23.61 22.35
N PHE A 268 19.33 22.79 23.28
CA PHE A 268 18.98 21.37 23.35
C PHE A 268 17.49 21.16 23.67
N LEU A 269 16.94 21.96 24.59
CA LEU A 269 15.51 21.95 24.89
C LEU A 269 14.64 22.31 23.67
N ASP A 270 15.05 23.32 22.90
CA ASP A 270 14.35 23.75 21.68
C ASP A 270 14.34 22.67 20.59
N LEU A 271 15.41 21.88 20.49
CA LEU A 271 15.48 20.73 19.56
C LEU A 271 14.49 19.63 19.94
N CYS A 272 14.27 19.40 21.24
CA CYS A 272 13.43 18.32 21.74
C CYS A 272 11.96 18.71 21.92
N ARG A 273 11.63 20.01 21.95
CA ARG A 273 10.25 20.48 21.93
C ARG A 273 9.80 20.74 20.49
N PRO A 274 8.75 20.07 19.98
CA PRO A 274 8.07 20.57 18.80
C PRO A 274 7.46 21.92 19.18
N ALA A 275 8.03 23.01 18.67
CA ALA A 275 7.44 24.33 18.84
C ALA A 275 5.99 24.27 18.30
N PRO A 276 4.97 24.74 19.05
CA PRO A 276 3.66 24.90 18.48
C PRO A 276 3.80 25.88 17.31
N CYS A 277 3.59 25.39 16.10
CA CYS A 277 3.56 26.23 14.91
C CYS A 277 2.25 27.01 14.93
N GLU A 278 2.23 28.13 15.65
CA GLU A 278 1.10 29.06 15.61
C GLU A 278 1.13 29.79 14.27
N LYS A 279 0.26 29.34 13.36
CA LYS A 279 -0.02 30.07 12.13
C LYS A 279 -0.82 31.32 12.48
N ARG A 280 -0.13 32.47 12.53
CA ARG A 280 -0.77 33.79 12.64
C ARG A 280 -0.74 34.49 11.29
N LEU A 281 -1.77 35.28 10.98
CA LEU A 281 -1.73 36.23 9.87
C LEU A 281 -0.65 37.28 10.16
N VAL A 282 0.38 37.31 9.31
CA VAL A 282 1.49 38.26 9.41
C VAL A 282 1.56 39.10 8.13
N SER A 283 1.84 40.38 8.30
CA SER A 283 2.22 41.25 7.19
C SER A 283 3.63 40.87 6.73
N ILE A 284 3.75 40.40 5.48
CA ILE A 284 5.04 40.09 4.87
C ILE A 284 5.95 41.31 4.88
N ASN A 285 5.40 42.51 4.67
CA ASN A 285 6.16 43.75 4.69
C ASN A 285 6.78 44.04 6.07
N GLU A 286 6.08 43.78 7.17
CA GLU A 286 6.63 43.96 8.53
C GLU A 286 7.81 43.00 8.80
N ILE A 287 7.69 41.75 8.34
CA ILE A 287 8.77 40.77 8.46
C ILE A 287 9.97 41.19 7.63
N LEU A 288 9.76 41.64 6.39
CA LEU A 288 10.82 42.09 5.52
C LEU A 288 11.54 43.31 6.11
N GLU A 289 10.83 44.29 6.64
CA GLU A 289 11.45 45.45 7.32
C GLU A 289 12.33 45.02 8.50
N HIS A 290 11.85 44.08 9.34
CA HIS A 290 12.66 43.53 10.44
C HIS A 290 13.91 42.78 9.94
N VAL A 291 13.78 42.00 8.86
CA VAL A 291 14.91 41.28 8.26
C VAL A 291 15.91 42.25 7.60
N PHE A 292 15.44 43.30 6.94
CA PHE A 292 16.30 44.34 6.35
C PHE A 292 17.08 45.12 7.42
N VAL A 293 16.47 45.39 8.57
CA VAL A 293 17.17 45.99 9.72
C VAL A 293 18.28 45.08 10.24
N LEU A 294 18.03 43.77 10.33
CA LEU A 294 19.02 42.77 10.76
C LEU A 294 20.16 42.58 9.74
N LEU A 295 19.86 42.70 8.45
CA LEU A 295 20.84 42.56 7.37
C LEU A 295 21.63 43.86 7.08
N ARG A 296 21.15 45.02 7.52
CA ARG A 296 21.84 46.32 7.37
C ARG A 296 23.23 46.37 7.99
N HIS A 297 23.53 45.51 8.96
CA HIS A 297 24.88 45.39 9.54
C HIS A 297 25.81 44.41 8.81
N LYS A 298 25.32 43.68 7.80
CA LYS A 298 26.09 42.66 7.04
C LYS A 298 26.24 42.96 5.56
N ILE A 299 25.65 44.05 5.06
CA ILE A 299 25.78 44.47 3.67
C ILE A 299 26.54 45.81 3.68
N PRO A 300 27.75 45.88 3.08
CA PRO A 300 28.53 47.11 3.00
C PRO A 300 27.84 48.21 2.18
#